data_AF-A0A960STJ5-F1
#
_entry.id   AF-A0A960STJ5-F1
#
_cell.length_a   1.000
_cell.length_b   1.000
_cell.length_c   1.000
_cell.angle_alpha   90.00
_cell.angle_beta   90.00
_cell.angle_gamma   90.00
#
_symmetry.space_group_name_H-M   'P 1'
#
loop_
_entity.id
_entity.type
_entity.pdbx_description
1 polymer ?
#
loop_
_entity_poly.entity_id
_entity_poly.type
_entity_poly.pdbx_seq_one_letter_code
_entity_poly.pdbx_strand_id
1 'polypeptide(L)'
;LYLATALKSNSAITAIDAALADVQSGRTLPVPEHLRDAHYQGAKRLGHGEGYEYAHNHPDHFVAQDHLGAARRYYEAGTLGFEKKIKDRLDQWRAQLDAVRPAQSNP
;
A
#
# COMPACT_ATOMS: atom_id res chain seq x y z
N LEU A 1 0.97 4.34 -34.59
CA LEU A 1 0.62 5.76 -34.29
C LEU A 1 0.16 5.94 -32.84
N TYR A 2 -0.94 5.31 -32.39
CA TYR A 2 -1.50 5.50 -31.03
C TYR A 2 -0.48 5.36 -29.88
N LEU A 3 0.21 4.22 -29.75
CA LEU A 3 1.22 4.03 -28.70
C LEU A 3 2.39 5.00 -28.83
N ALA A 4 2.81 5.32 -30.05
CA ALA A 4 3.92 6.24 -30.30
C ALA A 4 3.59 7.67 -29.83
N THR A 5 2.34 8.11 -30.00
CA THR A 5 1.88 9.44 -29.60
C THR A 5 1.29 9.50 -28.18
N ALA A 6 1.10 8.37 -27.52
CA ALA A 6 0.62 8.34 -26.13
C ALA A 6 1.63 8.95 -25.15
N LEU A 7 1.15 9.51 -24.04
CA LEU A 7 1.99 9.91 -22.93
C LEU A 7 2.60 8.65 -22.29
N LYS A 8 3.92 8.66 -22.12
CA LYS A 8 4.67 7.49 -21.66
C LYS A 8 4.84 7.55 -20.15
N SER A 9 4.78 6.39 -19.52
CA SER A 9 5.12 6.21 -18.12
C SER A 9 5.67 4.80 -17.90
N ASN A 10 6.76 4.72 -17.13
CA ASN A 10 7.33 3.47 -16.62
C ASN A 10 7.16 3.37 -15.08
N SER A 11 6.40 4.26 -14.46
CA SER A 11 6.25 4.36 -13.00
C SER A 11 5.83 3.03 -12.36
N ALA A 12 4.86 2.34 -12.97
CA ALA A 12 4.32 1.08 -12.46
C ALA A 12 5.32 -0.06 -12.55
N ILE A 13 6.05 -0.19 -13.68
CA ILE A 13 7.03 -1.26 -13.84
C ILE A 13 8.22 -1.05 -12.90
N THR A 14 8.72 0.18 -12.77
CA THR A 14 9.81 0.50 -11.84
C THR A 14 9.40 0.27 -10.38
N ALA A 15 8.14 0.53 -10.02
CA ALA A 15 7.63 0.24 -8.69
C ALA A 15 7.61 -1.27 -8.39
N ILE A 16 7.18 -2.09 -9.35
CA ILE A 16 7.16 -3.55 -9.23
C ILE A 16 8.60 -4.08 -9.12
N ASP A 17 9.51 -3.62 -9.98
CA ASP A 17 10.91 -4.02 -9.96
C ASP A 17 11.57 -3.72 -8.61
N ALA A 18 11.29 -2.54 -8.02
CA ALA A 18 11.78 -2.16 -6.71
C ALA A 18 11.23 -3.05 -5.58
N ALA A 19 9.93 -3.41 -5.63
CA ALA A 19 9.33 -4.32 -4.66
C ALA A 19 9.90 -5.74 -4.79
N LEU A 20 10.10 -6.23 -6.03
CA LEU A 20 10.73 -7.53 -6.29
C LEU A 20 12.17 -7.58 -5.80
N ALA A 21 12.94 -6.51 -6.02
CA ALA A 21 14.31 -6.41 -5.55
C ALA A 21 14.39 -6.47 -4.01
N ASP A 22 13.45 -5.84 -3.30
CA ASP A 22 13.39 -5.93 -1.82
C ASP A 22 13.16 -7.38 -1.37
N VAL A 23 12.23 -8.10 -1.98
CA VAL A 23 11.98 -9.52 -1.70
C VAL A 23 13.21 -10.39 -2.00
N GLN A 24 13.83 -10.20 -3.16
CA GLN A 24 15.03 -10.96 -3.58
C GLN A 24 16.23 -10.70 -2.66
N SER A 25 16.34 -9.49 -2.11
CA SER A 25 17.39 -9.12 -1.16
C SER A 25 17.16 -9.63 0.27
N GLY A 26 16.05 -10.34 0.52
CA GLY A 26 15.70 -10.87 1.84
C GLY A 26 15.05 -9.84 2.77
N ARG A 27 14.66 -8.66 2.27
CA ARG A 27 13.85 -7.68 3.03
C ARG A 27 12.38 -8.12 3.03
N THR A 28 12.09 -9.25 3.67
CA THR A 28 10.73 -9.73 3.87
C THR A 28 10.16 -9.19 5.18
N LEU A 29 8.97 -8.61 5.11
CA LEU A 29 8.23 -8.14 6.28
C LEU A 29 7.16 -9.19 6.64
N PRO A 30 6.94 -9.45 7.94
CA PRO A 30 5.80 -10.27 8.34
C PRO A 30 4.50 -9.56 7.95
N VAL A 31 3.48 -10.33 7.58
CA VAL A 31 2.15 -9.79 7.33
C VAL A 31 1.61 -9.19 8.65
N PRO A 32 1.14 -7.93 8.65
CA PRO A 32 0.47 -7.32 9.82
C PRO A 32 -0.67 -8.20 10.34
N GLU A 33 -0.84 -8.30 11.66
CA GLU A 33 -1.80 -9.24 12.29
C GLU A 33 -3.24 -9.03 11.81
N HIS A 34 -3.65 -7.77 11.67
CA HIS A 34 -4.96 -7.39 11.17
C HIS A 34 -5.20 -7.76 9.69
N LEU A 35 -4.16 -8.09 8.92
CA LEU A 35 -4.28 -8.59 7.53
C LEU A 35 -4.21 -10.12 7.44
N ARG A 36 -3.91 -10.82 8.55
CA ARG A 36 -3.82 -12.27 8.53
C ARG A 36 -5.21 -12.90 8.52
N ASP A 37 -5.30 -14.09 7.92
CA ASP A 37 -6.56 -14.84 7.85
C ASP A 37 -7.14 -15.13 9.25
N ALA A 38 -8.41 -14.80 9.43
CA ALA A 38 -9.16 -14.96 10.67
C ALA A 38 -9.96 -16.28 10.74
N HIS A 39 -10.01 -17.05 9.65
CA HIS A 39 -10.99 -18.14 9.49
C HIS A 39 -10.54 -19.52 10.01
N TYR A 40 -9.28 -19.69 10.42
CA TYR A 40 -8.78 -20.99 10.91
C TYR A 40 -8.91 -21.12 12.43
N GLN A 41 -8.96 -22.37 12.93
CA GLN A 41 -9.27 -22.76 14.33
C GLN A 41 -8.34 -22.17 15.42
N GLY A 42 -7.26 -21.48 15.06
CA GLY A 42 -6.34 -20.81 15.98
C GLY A 42 -6.33 -19.28 15.89
N ALA A 43 -7.00 -18.69 14.90
CA ALA A 43 -6.85 -17.27 14.54
C ALA A 43 -7.19 -16.33 15.70
N LYS A 44 -8.33 -16.53 16.37
CA LYS A 44 -8.79 -15.70 17.50
C LYS A 44 -7.82 -15.70 18.68
N ARG A 45 -7.13 -16.81 18.92
CA ARG A 45 -6.14 -16.93 20.01
C ARG A 45 -4.82 -16.23 19.67
N LEU A 46 -4.54 -16.08 18.37
CA LEU A 46 -3.34 -15.45 17.85
C LEU A 46 -3.56 -13.98 17.44
N GLY A 47 -4.77 -13.43 17.67
CA GLY A 47 -5.12 -12.05 17.28
C GLY A 47 -5.20 -11.82 15.76
N HIS A 48 -5.29 -12.89 14.95
CA HIS A 48 -5.31 -12.75 13.49
C HIS A 48 -6.63 -12.13 13.02
N GLY A 49 -6.51 -11.10 12.17
CA GLY A 49 -7.65 -10.34 11.64
C GLY A 49 -8.31 -9.41 12.65
N GLU A 50 -7.82 -9.36 13.89
CA GLU A 50 -8.28 -8.36 14.86
C GLU A 50 -7.81 -6.97 14.44
N GLY A 51 -8.72 -6.00 14.44
CA GLY A 51 -8.43 -4.64 13.98
C GLY A 51 -8.44 -4.44 12.46
N TYR A 52 -8.86 -5.44 11.67
CA TYR A 52 -9.08 -5.26 10.24
C TYR A 52 -10.25 -4.30 9.99
N GLU A 53 -10.01 -3.21 9.25
CA GLU A 53 -11.04 -2.29 8.81
C GLU A 53 -11.44 -2.60 7.36
N TYR A 54 -12.72 -2.94 7.17
CA TYR A 54 -13.25 -3.25 5.85
C TYR A 54 -13.54 -1.96 5.08
N ALA A 55 -12.66 -1.60 4.14
CA ALA A 55 -12.68 -0.32 3.42
C ALA A 55 -14.06 0.07 2.86
N HIS A 56 -14.87 -0.89 2.39
CA HIS A 56 -16.19 -0.59 1.83
C HIS A 56 -17.18 0.00 2.85
N ASN A 57 -16.96 -0.19 4.14
CA ASN A 57 -17.79 0.39 5.20
C ASN A 57 -17.40 1.84 5.54
N HIS A 58 -16.29 2.35 5.00
CA HIS A 58 -15.81 3.70 5.27
C HIS A 58 -16.26 4.68 4.17
N PRO A 59 -16.35 5.99 4.49
CA PRO A 59 -16.55 7.03 3.49
C PRO A 59 -15.54 6.91 2.35
N ASP A 60 -15.99 7.15 1.12
CA ASP A 60 -15.19 7.03 -0.11
C ASP A 60 -14.55 5.65 -0.36
N HIS A 61 -15.00 4.63 0.38
CA HIS A 61 -14.44 3.28 0.38
C HIS A 61 -12.93 3.25 0.63
N PHE A 62 -12.44 4.13 1.51
CA PHE A 62 -11.03 4.24 1.88
C PHE A 62 -10.87 4.24 3.39
N VAL A 63 -9.85 3.51 3.86
CA VAL A 63 -9.44 3.50 5.26
C VAL A 63 -7.93 3.67 5.37
N ALA A 64 -7.50 4.55 6.26
CA ALA A 64 -6.10 4.84 6.52
C ALA A 64 -5.49 3.77 7.44
N GLN A 65 -5.33 2.55 6.92
CA GLN A 65 -4.76 1.41 7.64
C GLN A 65 -3.36 1.05 7.10
N ASP A 66 -2.44 0.61 7.95
CA ASP A 66 -1.10 0.19 7.50
C ASP A 66 -1.12 -1.23 6.91
N HIS A 67 -0.85 -1.33 5.61
CA HIS A 67 -0.87 -2.62 4.90
C HIS A 67 0.51 -3.26 4.74
N LEU A 68 1.60 -2.51 4.98
CA LEU A 68 2.96 -2.98 4.72
C LEU A 68 3.73 -3.25 6.01
N GLY A 69 3.44 -2.53 7.10
CA GLY A 69 4.22 -2.63 8.34
C GLY A 69 5.55 -1.87 8.29
N ALA A 70 5.79 -1.08 7.23
CA ALA A 70 7.01 -0.31 7.05
C ALA A 70 6.76 1.02 6.34
N ALA A 71 7.59 2.02 6.63
CA ALA A 71 7.57 3.31 5.98
C ALA A 71 8.23 3.27 4.59
N ARG A 72 7.68 2.46 3.69
CA ARG A 72 8.20 2.23 2.33
C ARG A 72 7.12 2.54 1.29
N ARG A 73 7.52 3.17 0.18
CA ARG A 73 6.68 3.49 -0.98
C ARG A 73 7.43 3.08 -2.23
N TYR A 74 6.76 2.36 -3.12
CA TYR A 74 7.35 1.90 -4.39
C TYR A 74 6.82 2.68 -5.58
N TYR A 75 5.51 2.94 -5.60
CA TYR A 75 4.85 3.60 -6.71
C TYR A 75 4.82 5.12 -6.53
N GLU A 76 5.53 5.83 -7.39
CA GLU A 76 5.45 7.28 -7.53
C GLU A 76 4.82 7.62 -8.88
N ALA A 77 3.57 8.11 -8.85
CA ALA A 77 2.85 8.50 -10.05
C ALA A 77 3.48 9.74 -10.69
N GLY A 78 3.60 9.74 -12.02
CA GLY A 78 4.02 10.91 -12.77
C GLY A 78 2.92 11.98 -12.86
N THR A 79 3.23 13.06 -13.57
CA THR A 79 2.34 14.23 -13.72
C THR A 79 1.68 14.30 -15.11
N LEU A 80 1.98 13.35 -15.99
CA LEU A 80 1.51 13.34 -17.37
C LEU A 80 0.22 12.52 -17.52
N GLY A 81 -0.71 13.05 -18.29
CA GLY A 81 -1.92 12.34 -18.70
C GLY A 81 -2.78 11.92 -17.52
N PHE A 82 -3.21 10.67 -17.52
CA PHE A 82 -4.09 10.15 -16.46
C PHE A 82 -3.36 9.98 -15.11
N GLU A 83 -2.04 9.81 -15.12
CA GLU A 83 -1.28 9.66 -13.86
C GLU A 83 -1.40 10.87 -12.95
N LYS A 84 -1.60 12.07 -13.49
CA LYS A 84 -1.85 13.26 -12.66
C LYS A 84 -3.02 13.05 -11.70
N LYS A 85 -4.14 12.51 -12.20
CA LYS A 85 -5.33 12.22 -11.37
C LYS A 85 -5.04 11.13 -10.33
N ILE A 86 -4.24 10.14 -10.70
CA ILE A 86 -3.79 9.09 -9.78
C ILE A 86 -2.93 9.71 -8.67
N LYS A 87 -1.99 10.58 -9.04
CA LYS A 87 -1.11 11.30 -8.12
C LYS A 87 -1.91 12.12 -7.12
N ASP A 88 -2.86 12.94 -7.60
CA ASP A 88 -3.68 13.79 -6.74
C ASP A 88 -4.44 12.95 -5.69
N ARG A 89 -5.01 11.81 -6.09
CA ARG A 89 -5.68 10.86 -5.18
C ARG A 89 -4.71 10.18 -4.21
N LEU A 90 -3.54 9.75 -4.70
CA LEU A 90 -2.51 9.14 -3.85
C LEU A 90 -2.00 10.12 -2.80
N ASP A 91 -1.80 11.39 -3.16
CA ASP A 91 -1.33 12.41 -2.23
C ASP A 91 -2.36 12.64 -1.10
N GLN A 92 -3.66 12.64 -1.42
CA GLN A 92 -4.74 12.71 -0.42
C GLN A 92 -4.73 11.49 0.52
N TRP A 93 -4.66 10.27 -0.04
CA TRP A 93 -4.62 9.04 0.76
C TRP A 93 -3.35 8.93 1.60
N ARG A 94 -2.20 9.36 1.07
CA ARG A 94 -0.92 9.39 1.78
C ARG A 94 -0.95 10.34 2.97
N ALA A 95 -1.56 11.53 2.82
CA ALA A 95 -1.72 12.46 3.93
C ALA A 95 -2.55 11.85 5.08
N GLN A 96 -3.62 11.11 4.75
CA GLN A 96 -4.42 10.40 5.76
C GLN A 96 -3.64 9.24 6.40
N LEU A 97 -2.93 8.44 5.59
CA LEU A 97 -2.10 7.33 6.08
C LEU A 97 -0.96 7.79 6.98
N ASP A 98 -0.28 8.87 6.63
CA ASP A 98 0.82 9.43 7.42
C ASP A 98 0.33 9.98 8.76
N ALA A 99 -0.94 10.39 8.86
CA ALA A 99 -1.56 10.81 10.12
C ALA A 99 -1.90 9.63 11.06
N VAL A 100 -2.18 8.45 10.51
CA VAL A 100 -2.57 7.25 11.29
C VAL A 100 -1.38 6.33 11.56
N ARG A 101 -0.32 6.39 10.73
CA ARG A 101 0.86 5.56 10.92
C ARG A 101 1.50 5.89 12.28
N PRO A 102 1.60 4.92 13.21
CA PRO A 102 2.34 5.17 14.44
C PRO A 102 3.79 5.53 14.08
N ALA A 103 4.34 6.55 14.74
CA ALA A 103 5.78 6.75 14.78
C ALA A 103 6.38 5.42 15.24
N GLN A 104 7.16 4.75 14.38
CA GLN A 104 7.67 3.44 14.69
C GLN A 104 8.59 3.52 15.94
N SER A 105 8.05 3.15 17.11
CA SER A 105 8.78 2.47 18.17
C SER A 105 8.65 0.98 17.85
N ASN A 106 9.67 0.15 17.70
CA ASN A 106 11.04 0.13 18.20
C ASN A 106 11.74 -1.07 17.50
N PRO A 107 12.91 -1.50 17.98
CA PRO A 107 14.27 -1.18 17.52
C PRO A 107 14.74 -1.93 16.25
#